data_AF-A0A439U7W8-F1
#
_entry.id   AF-A0A439U7W8-F1
#
_cell.length_a   1.000
_cell.length_b   1.000
_cell.length_c   1.000
_cell.angle_alpha   90.00
_cell.angle_beta   90.00
_cell.angle_gamma   90.00
#
_symmetry.space_group_name_H-M   'P 1'
#
loop_
_entity.id
_entity.type
_entity.pdbx_description
1 polymer ?
#
loop_
_entity_poly.entity_id
_entity_poly.type
_entity_poly.pdbx_seq_one_letter_code
_entity_poly.pdbx_strand_id
1 'polypeptide(L)'
;MEDIIARVRRTSKLGILGEVLAAEALVRNGFQGVRNLNDDVHNQPFADLLAEKDGIRYFIGVKARNEERDVGGLNESYNCFLVPDAINRRMKEQGATVNDITALALRQVHLLAERFAAIPAWVTVPLRPMQGTYAAYFGLLKELGNKRSVPMTGAARASYTCLADWAVDARITPDLCNTVGRRPSRVVQRQPTLL
;
A
#
# COMPACT_ATOMS: atom_id res chain seq x y z
N MET A 1 24.73 -4.67 1.48
CA MET A 1 23.49 -5.49 1.48
C MET A 1 22.74 -5.09 2.75
N GLU A 2 21.51 -4.58 2.65
CA GLU A 2 20.70 -4.26 3.84
C GLU A 2 20.43 -5.56 4.60
N ASP A 3 20.69 -5.56 5.90
CA ASP A 3 20.35 -6.70 6.76
C ASP A 3 18.82 -6.87 6.82
N ILE A 4 18.35 -8.12 6.91
CA ILE A 4 16.93 -8.46 6.91
C ILE A 4 16.20 -7.74 8.04
N ILE A 5 16.82 -7.64 9.22
CA ILE A 5 16.25 -6.95 10.39
C ILE A 5 16.09 -5.45 10.10
N ALA A 6 17.11 -4.82 9.51
CA ALA A 6 17.06 -3.41 9.12
C ALA A 6 15.94 -3.14 8.12
N ARG A 7 15.80 -4.00 7.10
CA ARG A 7 14.72 -3.92 6.11
C ARG A 7 13.35 -4.02 6.76
N VAL A 8 13.13 -5.01 7.63
CA VAL A 8 11.86 -5.19 8.34
C VAL A 8 11.52 -3.94 9.16
N ARG A 9 12.46 -3.46 9.99
CA ARG A 9 12.27 -2.26 10.81
C ARG A 9 11.91 -1.04 9.97
N ARG A 10 12.62 -0.83 8.86
CA ARG A 10 12.35 0.27 7.93
C ARG A 10 10.95 0.16 7.32
N THR A 11 10.57 -1.01 6.82
CA THR A 11 9.23 -1.21 6.24
C THR A 11 8.11 -1.03 7.26
N SER A 12 8.31 -1.45 8.50
CA SER A 12 7.37 -1.20 9.61
C SER A 12 7.27 0.28 9.93
N LYS A 13 8.41 0.98 10.06
CA LYS A 13 8.45 2.44 10.30
C LYS A 13 7.73 3.21 9.20
N LEU A 14 7.96 2.83 7.94
CA LEU A 14 7.30 3.42 6.78
C LEU A 14 5.78 3.17 6.80
N GLY A 15 5.35 1.95 7.15
CA GLY A 15 3.93 1.61 7.28
C GLY A 15 3.23 2.45 8.34
N ILE A 16 3.80 2.48 9.56
CA ILE A 16 3.27 3.24 10.70
C ILE A 16 3.17 4.74 10.37
N LEU A 17 4.25 5.32 9.83
CA LEU A 17 4.21 6.73 9.42
C LEU A 17 3.15 6.96 8.34
N GLY A 18 3.01 6.03 7.40
CA GLY A 18 1.98 6.04 6.37
C GLY A 18 0.55 6.11 6.91
N GLU A 19 0.23 5.30 7.91
CA GLU A 19 -1.07 5.30 8.60
C GLU A 19 -1.36 6.65 9.26
N VAL A 20 -0.35 7.23 9.93
CA VAL A 20 -0.46 8.56 10.54
C VAL A 20 -0.71 9.64 9.50
N LEU A 21 0.09 9.67 8.42
CA LEU A 21 -0.07 10.65 7.33
C LEU A 21 -1.42 10.51 6.63
N ALA A 22 -1.91 9.29 6.44
CA ALA A 22 -3.23 9.02 5.87
C ALA A 22 -4.35 9.58 6.77
N ALA A 23 -4.30 9.31 8.07
CA ALA A 23 -5.28 9.81 9.02
C ALA A 23 -5.31 11.34 9.06
N GLU A 24 -4.14 11.99 9.13
CA GLU A 24 -4.04 13.45 9.11
C GLU A 24 -4.56 14.05 7.79
N ALA A 25 -4.27 13.39 6.65
CA ALA A 25 -4.75 13.83 5.35
C ALA A 25 -6.28 13.70 5.23
N LEU A 26 -6.88 12.64 5.77
CA LEU A 26 -8.34 12.50 5.84
C LEU A 26 -8.97 13.64 6.65
N VAL A 27 -8.43 13.92 7.85
CA VAL A 27 -8.93 15.02 8.70
C VAL A 27 -8.88 16.37 7.99
N ARG A 28 -7.75 16.69 7.35
CA ARG A 28 -7.61 17.94 6.58
C ARG A 28 -8.58 18.07 5.40
N ASN A 29 -9.11 16.95 4.92
CA ASN A 29 -10.08 16.88 3.81
C ASN A 29 -11.53 16.67 4.31
N GLY A 30 -11.80 17.00 5.57
CA GLY A 30 -13.15 17.06 6.13
C GLY A 30 -13.72 15.70 6.55
N PHE A 31 -12.92 14.64 6.58
CA PHE A 31 -13.33 13.41 7.24
C PHE A 31 -13.35 13.61 8.76
N GLN A 32 -14.35 13.04 9.40
CA GLN A 32 -14.59 13.12 10.84
C GLN A 32 -14.46 11.73 11.46
N GLY A 33 -14.29 11.69 12.78
CA GLY A 33 -14.24 10.43 13.53
C GLY A 33 -13.12 9.48 13.07
N VAL A 34 -12.00 10.01 12.56
CA VAL A 34 -10.88 9.21 12.08
C VAL A 34 -10.27 8.44 13.25
N ARG A 35 -10.38 7.10 13.21
CA ARG A 35 -9.93 6.18 14.26
C ARG A 35 -8.98 5.15 13.68
N ASN A 36 -7.87 4.89 14.37
CA ASN A 36 -7.00 3.76 14.06
C ASN A 36 -7.61 2.48 14.64
N LEU A 37 -7.83 1.48 13.79
CA LEU A 37 -8.46 0.22 14.18
C LEU A 37 -7.47 -0.77 14.80
N ASN A 38 -6.16 -0.54 14.59
CA ASN A 38 -5.11 -1.33 15.21
C ASN A 38 -4.97 -1.05 16.72
N ASP A 39 -5.56 0.04 17.24
CA ASP A 39 -5.61 0.36 18.66
C ASP A 39 -6.58 -0.54 19.45
N ASP A 40 -7.60 -1.09 18.77
CA ASP A 40 -8.63 -1.94 19.39
C ASP A 40 -8.31 -3.43 19.28
N VAL A 41 -7.92 -3.85 18.08
CA VAL A 41 -7.49 -5.21 17.78
C VAL A 41 -6.30 -5.09 16.87
N HIS A 42 -5.15 -5.51 17.37
CA HIS A 42 -3.93 -5.46 16.58
C HIS A 42 -4.07 -6.31 15.30
N ASN A 43 -3.73 -5.73 14.15
CA ASN A 43 -3.80 -6.34 12.82
C ASN A 43 -5.22 -6.71 12.37
N GLN A 44 -6.13 -5.73 12.36
CA GLN A 44 -7.43 -5.90 11.71
C GLN A 44 -7.22 -6.33 10.24
N PRO A 45 -7.95 -7.34 9.74
CA PRO A 45 -7.79 -7.74 8.35
C PRO A 45 -8.21 -6.59 7.42
N PHE A 46 -7.32 -6.25 6.49
CA PHE A 46 -7.46 -5.20 5.47
C PHE A 46 -7.38 -3.74 5.95
N ALA A 47 -8.20 -3.33 6.92
CA ALA A 47 -8.32 -1.91 7.28
C ALA A 47 -7.43 -1.50 8.45
N ASP A 48 -6.88 -0.30 8.32
CA ASP A 48 -6.08 0.36 9.33
C ASP A 48 -6.88 1.50 9.98
N LEU A 49 -7.78 2.15 9.22
CA LEU A 49 -8.54 3.31 9.66
C LEU A 49 -10.06 3.13 9.46
N LEU A 50 -10.82 3.81 10.32
CA LEU A 50 -12.25 4.07 10.15
C LEU A 50 -12.44 5.59 10.11
N ALA A 51 -13.25 6.10 9.17
CA ALA A 51 -13.52 7.53 9.05
C ALA A 51 -14.91 7.79 8.48
N GLU A 52 -15.48 8.95 8.74
CA GLU A 52 -16.78 9.36 8.21
C GLU A 52 -16.66 10.63 7.36
N LYS A 53 -17.37 10.71 6.24
CA LYS A 53 -17.52 11.95 5.47
C LYS A 53 -18.91 12.01 4.88
N ASP A 54 -19.57 13.16 4.97
CA ASP A 54 -20.92 13.38 4.43
C ASP A 54 -21.94 12.33 4.89
N GLY A 55 -21.84 11.89 6.16
CA GLY A 55 -22.69 10.86 6.76
C GLY A 55 -22.38 9.42 6.33
N ILE A 56 -21.32 9.21 5.55
CA ILE A 56 -20.90 7.89 5.06
C ILE A 56 -19.64 7.45 5.82
N ARG A 57 -19.69 6.26 6.44
CA ARG A 57 -18.53 5.65 7.06
C ARG A 57 -17.72 4.84 6.07
N TYR A 58 -16.41 4.88 6.23
CA TYR A 58 -15.44 4.20 5.38
C TYR A 58 -14.53 3.29 6.21
N PHE A 59 -14.36 2.06 5.73
CA PHE A 59 -13.46 1.04 6.28
C PHE A 59 -12.20 1.03 5.40
N ILE A 60 -11.13 1.67 5.87
CA ILE A 60 -10.03 2.14 5.02
C ILE A 60 -8.77 1.31 5.26
N GLY A 61 -8.29 0.64 4.21
CA GLY A 61 -6.94 0.08 4.18
C GLY A 61 -5.92 1.13 3.75
N VAL A 62 -4.83 1.28 4.50
CA VAL A 62 -3.74 2.22 4.18
C VAL A 62 -2.56 1.45 3.60
N LYS A 63 -1.97 1.97 2.51
CA LYS A 63 -0.75 1.41 1.92
C LYS A 63 0.26 2.49 1.61
N ALA A 64 1.27 2.57 2.46
CA ALA A 64 2.42 3.42 2.27
C ALA A 64 3.58 2.68 1.59
N ARG A 65 4.22 3.34 0.64
CA ARG A 65 5.40 2.83 -0.08
C ARG A 65 6.29 3.99 -0.50
N ASN A 66 7.57 3.74 -0.73
CA ASN A 66 8.37 4.65 -1.53
C ASN A 66 7.76 4.75 -2.94
N GLU A 67 7.75 5.97 -3.49
CA GLU A 67 7.31 6.19 -4.87
C GLU A 67 8.18 5.42 -5.86
N GLU A 68 9.49 5.35 -5.62
CA GLU A 68 10.44 4.66 -6.47
C GLU A 68 10.81 3.28 -5.92
N ARG A 69 11.10 2.36 -6.84
CA ARG A 69 11.58 1.01 -6.53
C ARG A 69 13.09 1.02 -6.25
N ASP A 70 13.55 0.00 -5.51
CA ASP A 70 14.96 -0.23 -5.16
C ASP A 70 15.87 -0.36 -6.39
N VAL A 71 15.30 -0.79 -7.51
CA VAL A 71 15.98 -0.99 -8.81
C VAL A 71 15.82 0.21 -9.75
N GLY A 72 15.25 1.32 -9.26
CA GLY A 72 14.89 2.48 -10.04
C GLY A 72 13.50 2.38 -10.69
N GLY A 73 13.00 3.56 -11.07
CA GLY A 73 11.69 3.72 -11.71
C GLY A 73 10.52 3.67 -10.73
N LEU A 74 9.36 4.07 -11.26
CA LEU A 74 8.12 4.22 -10.50
C LEU A 74 7.63 2.88 -9.94
N ASN A 75 7.15 2.92 -8.70
CA ASN A 75 6.38 1.86 -8.09
C ASN A 75 4.91 2.04 -8.46
N GLU A 76 4.51 1.40 -9.56
CA GLU A 76 3.24 1.64 -10.26
C GLU A 76 2.04 0.89 -9.66
N SER A 77 2.20 0.13 -8.58
CA SER A 77 1.11 -0.71 -8.07
C SER A 77 1.26 -1.05 -6.59
N TYR A 78 0.27 -0.66 -5.77
CA TYR A 78 0.27 -0.92 -4.32
C TYR A 78 -0.81 -1.94 -3.97
N ASN A 79 -0.42 -3.08 -3.38
CA ASN A 79 -1.35 -4.12 -2.98
C ASN A 79 -2.18 -3.68 -1.75
N CYS A 80 -3.51 -3.61 -1.89
CA CYS A 80 -4.43 -3.29 -0.79
C CYS A 80 -4.48 -4.39 0.27
N PHE A 81 -4.33 -5.63 -0.14
CA PHE A 81 -4.32 -6.79 0.75
C PHE A 81 -3.48 -7.91 0.14
N LEU A 82 -3.01 -8.79 1.02
CA LEU A 82 -2.28 -9.99 0.65
C LEU A 82 -3.15 -11.20 0.93
N VAL A 83 -3.19 -12.12 -0.04
CA VAL A 83 -3.73 -13.46 0.17
C VAL A 83 -2.55 -14.33 0.61
N PRO A 84 -2.58 -14.95 1.80
CA PRO A 84 -1.50 -15.80 2.27
C PRO A 84 -1.16 -16.89 1.24
N ASP A 85 0.14 -17.13 1.01
CA ASP A 85 0.60 -18.05 -0.04
C ASP A 85 0.07 -19.48 0.14
N ALA A 86 -0.06 -19.95 1.38
CA ALA A 86 -0.63 -21.26 1.67
C ALA A 86 -2.10 -21.35 1.21
N ILE A 87 -2.90 -20.31 1.44
CA ILE A 87 -4.30 -20.24 0.98
C ILE A 87 -4.35 -20.15 -0.53
N ASN A 88 -3.53 -19.29 -1.13
CA ASN A 88 -3.44 -19.11 -2.58
C ASN A 88 -3.07 -20.43 -3.29
N ARG A 89 -2.06 -21.17 -2.79
CA ARG A 89 -1.68 -22.48 -3.32
C ARG A 89 -2.82 -23.49 -3.20
N ARG A 90 -3.39 -23.64 -2.00
CA ARG A 90 -4.49 -24.57 -1.75
C ARG A 90 -5.70 -24.31 -2.66
N MET A 91 -6.09 -23.05 -2.83
CA MET A 91 -7.21 -22.71 -3.70
C MET A 91 -6.90 -23.03 -5.17
N LYS A 92 -5.68 -22.77 -5.65
CA LYS A 92 -5.26 -23.14 -7.00
C LYS A 92 -5.22 -24.65 -7.21
N GLU A 93 -4.78 -25.42 -6.23
CA GLU A 93 -4.83 -26.89 -6.25
C GLU A 93 -6.27 -27.41 -6.34
N GLN A 94 -7.24 -26.65 -5.82
CA GLN A 94 -8.68 -26.92 -5.93
C GLN A 94 -9.31 -26.38 -7.24
N GLY A 95 -8.50 -25.87 -8.17
CA GLY A 95 -8.95 -25.36 -9.47
C GLY A 95 -9.38 -23.89 -9.49
N ALA A 96 -9.22 -23.14 -8.39
CA ALA A 96 -9.57 -21.73 -8.37
C ALA A 96 -8.60 -20.89 -9.21
N THR A 97 -9.15 -19.96 -9.98
CA THR A 97 -8.36 -18.97 -10.72
C THR A 97 -7.92 -17.82 -9.80
N VAL A 98 -6.97 -17.00 -10.27
CA VAL A 98 -6.58 -15.76 -9.56
C VAL A 98 -7.77 -14.81 -9.39
N ASN A 99 -8.69 -14.79 -10.36
CA ASN A 99 -9.90 -13.97 -10.29
C ASN A 99 -10.84 -14.47 -9.19
N ASP A 100 -11.00 -15.78 -9.03
CA ASP A 100 -11.84 -16.37 -7.97
C ASP A 100 -11.28 -16.06 -6.58
N ILE A 101 -9.96 -16.21 -6.43
CA ILE A 101 -9.25 -15.92 -5.18
C ILE A 101 -9.36 -14.43 -4.83
N THR A 102 -9.23 -13.54 -5.82
CA THR A 102 -9.36 -12.10 -5.62
C THR A 102 -10.80 -11.73 -5.26
N ALA A 103 -11.78 -12.29 -5.95
CA ALA A 103 -13.19 -12.05 -5.68
C ALA A 103 -13.58 -12.51 -4.27
N LEU A 104 -13.09 -13.67 -3.83
CA LEU A 104 -13.32 -14.16 -2.47
C LEU A 104 -12.71 -13.24 -1.42
N ALA A 105 -11.46 -12.79 -1.62
CA ALA A 105 -10.80 -11.86 -0.71
C ALA A 105 -11.54 -10.51 -0.64
N LEU A 106 -11.97 -9.96 -1.77
CA LEU A 106 -12.78 -8.73 -1.80
C LEU A 106 -14.10 -8.91 -1.06
N ARG A 107 -14.78 -10.05 -1.25
CA ARG A 107 -16.02 -10.37 -0.51
C ARG A 107 -15.78 -10.40 1.00
N GLN A 108 -14.67 -10.96 1.46
CA GLN A 108 -14.32 -10.95 2.88
C GLN A 108 -14.11 -9.53 3.41
N VAL A 109 -13.48 -8.64 2.64
CA VAL A 109 -13.34 -7.22 3.02
C VAL A 109 -14.70 -6.54 3.15
N HIS A 110 -15.62 -6.78 2.22
CA HIS A 110 -16.99 -6.25 2.31
C HIS A 110 -17.72 -6.73 3.57
N LEU A 111 -17.68 -8.04 3.86
CA LEU A 111 -18.27 -8.61 5.08
C LEU A 111 -17.67 -8.04 6.37
N LEU A 112 -16.36 -7.74 6.38
CA LEU A 112 -15.71 -7.09 7.51
C LEU A 112 -16.19 -5.65 7.68
N ALA A 113 -16.31 -4.89 6.59
CA ALA A 113 -16.77 -3.51 6.64
C ALA A 113 -18.24 -3.38 7.07
N GLU A 114 -19.09 -4.36 6.74
CA GLU A 114 -20.48 -4.44 7.21
C GLU A 114 -20.59 -4.43 8.74
N ARG A 115 -19.64 -5.04 9.45
CA ARG A 115 -19.58 -5.03 10.93
C ARG A 115 -19.46 -3.63 11.51
N PHE A 116 -18.99 -2.68 10.70
CA PHE A 116 -18.82 -1.28 11.07
C PHE A 116 -19.86 -0.36 10.40
N ALA A 117 -20.82 -0.93 9.68
CA ALA A 117 -21.76 -0.20 8.82
C ALA A 117 -21.02 0.78 7.87
N ALA A 118 -19.93 0.31 7.26
CA ALA A 118 -19.00 1.14 6.50
C ALA A 118 -18.76 0.61 5.08
N ILE A 119 -18.34 1.50 4.19
CA ILE A 119 -17.95 1.18 2.81
C ILE A 119 -16.44 0.92 2.74
N PRO A 120 -15.98 -0.21 2.17
CA PRO A 120 -14.56 -0.44 1.96
C PRO A 120 -13.93 0.62 1.05
N ALA A 121 -12.84 1.20 1.52
CA ALA A 121 -12.06 2.20 0.83
C ALA A 121 -10.56 1.95 1.04
N TRP A 122 -9.74 2.72 0.33
CA TRP A 122 -8.29 2.65 0.46
C TRP A 122 -7.70 4.05 0.49
N VAL A 123 -6.55 4.16 1.16
CA VAL A 123 -5.65 5.30 1.04
C VAL A 123 -4.26 4.80 0.66
N THR A 124 -3.70 5.34 -0.41
CA THR A 124 -2.29 5.11 -0.76
C THR A 124 -1.46 6.32 -0.39
N VAL A 125 -0.27 6.07 0.16
CA VAL A 125 0.66 7.10 0.60
C VAL A 125 2.02 6.84 -0.06
N PRO A 126 2.28 7.34 -1.29
CA PRO A 126 3.62 7.34 -1.85
C PRO A 126 4.52 8.34 -1.11
N LEU A 127 5.69 7.89 -0.65
CA LEU A 127 6.71 8.71 0.01
C LEU A 127 7.91 8.95 -0.91
N ARG A 128 8.49 10.14 -0.79
CA ARG A 128 9.74 10.57 -1.41
C ARG A 128 10.73 10.97 -0.31
N PRO A 129 11.45 10.00 0.32
CA PRO A 129 12.20 10.31 1.53
C PRO A 129 13.39 11.24 1.33
N MET A 130 14.03 11.22 0.16
CA MET A 130 15.11 12.16 -0.16
C MET A 130 14.62 13.61 -0.27
N GLN A 131 13.33 13.80 -0.55
CA GLN A 131 12.70 15.11 -0.68
C GLN A 131 11.91 15.51 0.58
N GLY A 132 11.72 14.60 1.55
CA GLY A 132 10.89 14.85 2.73
C GLY A 132 9.42 15.09 2.39
N THR A 133 8.92 14.50 1.30
CA THR A 133 7.54 14.74 0.82
C THR A 133 6.73 13.45 0.67
N TYR A 134 5.40 13.58 0.68
CA TYR A 134 4.47 12.51 0.37
C TYR A 134 3.25 13.03 -0.39
N ALA A 135 2.59 12.14 -1.13
CA ALA A 135 1.22 12.38 -1.56
C ALA A 135 0.28 11.39 -0.85
N ALA A 136 -1.01 11.68 -0.86
CA ALA A 136 -2.04 10.78 -0.34
C ALA A 136 -3.23 10.76 -1.29
N TYR A 137 -3.67 9.56 -1.69
CA TYR A 137 -4.79 9.38 -2.59
C TYR A 137 -5.84 8.47 -1.96
N PHE A 138 -7.10 8.82 -2.16
CA PHE A 138 -8.26 8.08 -1.68
C PHE A 138 -9.11 7.56 -2.84
N GLY A 139 -9.66 6.38 -2.65
CA GLY A 139 -10.69 5.82 -3.53
C GLY A 139 -11.47 4.69 -2.86
N LEU A 140 -12.55 4.29 -3.51
CA LEU A 140 -13.40 3.20 -3.03
C LEU A 140 -12.84 1.86 -3.52
N LEU A 141 -12.96 0.81 -2.71
CA LEU A 141 -12.48 -0.51 -3.12
C LEU A 141 -13.23 -1.02 -4.36
N LYS A 142 -14.53 -0.72 -4.46
CA LYS A 142 -15.36 -1.08 -5.61
C LYS A 142 -14.85 -0.55 -6.95
N GLU A 143 -14.15 0.59 -6.95
CA GLU A 143 -13.62 1.24 -8.15
C GLU A 143 -12.41 0.50 -8.73
N LEU A 144 -11.76 -0.36 -7.94
CA LEU A 144 -10.70 -1.23 -8.41
C LEU A 144 -11.23 -2.45 -9.19
N GLY A 145 -12.53 -2.73 -9.12
CA GLY A 145 -13.13 -3.95 -9.67
C GLY A 145 -12.55 -5.20 -9.01
N ASN A 146 -12.31 -6.25 -9.79
CA ASN A 146 -11.69 -7.49 -9.29
C ASN A 146 -10.16 -7.41 -9.24
N LYS A 147 -9.61 -6.37 -8.62
CA LYS A 147 -8.16 -6.15 -8.47
C LYS A 147 -7.79 -5.99 -7.00
N ARG A 148 -6.64 -6.54 -6.64
CA ARG A 148 -6.05 -6.45 -5.29
C ARG A 148 -5.06 -5.30 -5.12
N SER A 149 -4.82 -4.52 -6.17
CA SER A 149 -3.78 -3.50 -6.21
C SER A 149 -4.28 -2.20 -6.80
N VAL A 150 -3.91 -1.08 -6.17
CA VAL A 150 -4.16 0.27 -6.68
C VAL A 150 -3.06 0.63 -7.67
N PRO A 151 -3.39 0.91 -8.94
CA PRO A 151 -2.44 1.47 -9.90
C PRO A 151 -1.93 2.84 -9.43
N MET A 152 -0.64 3.09 -9.55
CA MET A 152 0.02 4.31 -9.06
C MET A 152 0.81 5.02 -10.17
N THR A 153 0.43 4.82 -11.43
CA THR A 153 0.92 5.63 -12.56
C THR A 153 0.36 7.05 -12.49
N GLY A 154 0.99 8.01 -13.16
CA GLY A 154 0.49 9.40 -13.19
C GLY A 154 -0.94 9.51 -13.71
N ALA A 155 -1.28 8.77 -14.78
CA ALA A 155 -2.63 8.73 -15.34
C ALA A 155 -3.66 8.14 -14.36
N ALA A 156 -3.29 7.10 -13.62
CA ALA A 156 -4.18 6.52 -12.62
C ALA A 156 -4.43 7.49 -11.45
N ARG A 157 -3.37 8.11 -10.91
CA ARG A 157 -3.47 9.08 -9.81
C ARG A 157 -4.38 10.26 -10.12
N ALA A 158 -4.42 10.70 -11.39
CA ALA A 158 -5.28 11.78 -11.84
C ALA A 158 -6.79 11.46 -11.71
N SER A 159 -7.16 10.18 -11.62
CA SER A 159 -8.55 9.75 -11.40
C SER A 159 -8.95 9.63 -9.93
N TYR A 160 -8.00 9.76 -9.00
CA TYR A 160 -8.24 9.54 -7.58
C TYR A 160 -8.56 10.83 -6.85
N THR A 161 -9.20 10.71 -5.68
CA THR A 161 -9.33 11.85 -4.78
C THR A 161 -7.97 12.14 -4.16
N CYS A 162 -7.36 13.27 -4.52
CA CYS A 162 -6.11 13.71 -3.92
C CYS A 162 -6.36 14.31 -2.54
N LEU A 163 -5.81 13.70 -1.48
CA LEU A 163 -5.89 14.20 -0.11
C LEU A 163 -4.66 15.04 0.27
N ALA A 164 -3.52 14.76 -0.35
CA ALA A 164 -2.29 15.54 -0.21
C ALA A 164 -1.48 15.43 -1.50
N ASP A 165 -0.97 16.55 -1.99
CA ASP A 165 -0.15 16.60 -3.20
C ASP A 165 1.28 17.01 -2.84
N TRP A 166 2.18 16.02 -2.78
CA TRP A 166 3.61 16.18 -2.45
C TRP A 166 3.87 17.11 -1.25
N ALA A 167 3.04 17.00 -0.22
CA ALA A 167 3.17 17.76 1.01
C ALA A 167 4.48 17.42 1.73
N VAL A 168 5.10 18.44 2.33
CA VAL A 168 6.33 18.30 3.12
C VAL A 168 5.99 17.79 4.52
N ASP A 169 6.79 16.85 5.04
CA ASP A 169 6.67 16.38 6.42
C ASP A 169 8.05 16.01 7.00
N ALA A 170 8.42 16.62 8.12
CA ALA A 170 9.74 16.45 8.73
C ALA A 170 10.00 15.04 9.28
N ARG A 171 8.96 14.22 9.48
CA ARG A 171 9.08 12.81 9.91
C ARG A 171 9.52 11.91 8.75
N ILE A 172 9.42 12.39 7.51
CA ILE A 172 9.88 11.69 6.32
C ILE A 172 11.39 11.92 6.17
N THR A 173 12.16 10.95 6.62
CA THR A 173 13.61 11.03 6.68
C THR A 173 14.29 10.05 5.71
N PRO A 174 15.52 10.32 5.24
CA PRO A 174 16.21 9.49 4.23
C PRO A 174 16.38 8.01 4.59
N ASP A 175 16.36 7.63 5.88
CA ASP A 175 16.42 6.23 6.31
C ASP A 175 15.17 5.41 5.90
N LEU A 176 14.10 6.08 5.47
CA LEU A 176 12.93 5.42 4.88
C LEU A 176 13.15 5.02 3.41
N CYS A 177 14.24 5.44 2.76
CA CYS A 177 14.55 5.02 1.41
C CYS A 177 14.80 3.52 1.33
N ASN A 178 14.38 2.94 0.21
CA ASN A 178 14.85 1.61 -0.14
C ASN A 178 16.37 1.64 -0.34
N THR A 179 17.10 0.72 0.30
CA THR A 179 18.52 0.55 -0.01
C THR A 179 18.67 0.01 -1.42
N VAL A 180 19.37 0.75 -2.27
CA VAL A 180 19.71 0.33 -3.62
C VAL A 180 20.63 -0.89 -3.54
N GLY A 181 20.05 -2.07 -3.72
CA GLY A 181 20.83 -3.26 -4.01
C GLY A 181 21.34 -3.16 -5.44
N ARG A 182 22.59 -2.70 -5.65
CA ARG A 182 23.30 -3.03 -6.89
C ARG A 182 23.34 -4.55 -6.98
N ARG A 183 22.45 -5.16 -7.76
CA ARG A 183 22.68 -6.52 -8.24
C ARG A 183 24.04 -6.48 -8.94
N PRO A 184 25.03 -7.31 -8.57
CA PRO A 184 26.23 -7.41 -9.36
C PRO A 184 25.80 -7.80 -10.77
N SER A 185 26.09 -6.94 -11.74
CA SER A 185 26.01 -7.27 -13.15
C SER A 185 26.76 -8.58 -13.31
N ARG A 186 26.11 -9.62 -13.85
CA ARG A 186 26.84 -10.78 -14.34
C ARG A 186 27.80 -10.24 -15.40
N VAL A 187 29.07 -10.07 -15.03
CA VAL A 187 30.16 -9.90 -15.99
C VAL A 187 30.17 -11.21 -16.76
N VAL A 188 29.61 -11.18 -17.98
CA VAL A 188 29.79 -12.26 -18.94
C VAL A 188 31.28 -12.27 -19.25
N GLN A 189 32.03 -13.14 -18.58
CA GLN A 189 33.39 -13.47 -18.98
C GLN A 189 33.29 -14.09 -20.37
N ARG A 190 33.57 -13.29 -21.41
CA ARG A 190 33.90 -13.83 -22.72
C ARG A 190 35.24 -14.55 -22.56
N GLN A 191 35.22 -15.88 -22.66
CA GLN A 191 36.45 -16.64 -22.83
C GLN A 191 37.10 -16.21 -24.15
N PRO A 192 38.42 -15.97 -24.19
CA PRO A 192 39.12 -15.74 -25.44
C PRO A 192 39.19 -17.05 -26.23
N THR A 193 38.73 -17.01 -27.47
CA THR A 193 38.96 -18.06 -28.45
C THR A 193 40.46 -18.16 -28.70
N LEU A 194 41.07 -19.28 -28.32
CA LEU A 194 42.43 -19.64 -28.72
C LEU A 194 42.40 -20.03 -30.21
N LEU A 195 43.26 -19.37 -30.99
CA LEU A 195 43.64 -19.74 -32.36
C LEU A 195 44.67 -20.87 -32.33
#